data_AF-A0ABC8TMI7-F1
#
_entry.id   AF-A0ABC8TMI7-F1
#
_cell.length_a   1.000
_cell.length_b   1.000
_cell.length_c   1.000
_cell.angle_alpha   90.00
_cell.angle_beta   90.00
_cell.angle_gamma   90.00
#
_symmetry.space_group_name_H-M   'P 1'
#
loop_
_entity.id
_entity.type
_entity.pdbx_description
1 polymer ?
#
loop_
_entity_poly.entity_id
_entity_poly.type
_entity_poly.pdbx_seq_one_letter_code
_entity_poly.pdbx_strand_id
1 'polypeptide(L)'
;MIVVPMAPEKIVVTSSMMLGMSSATETLCGQAFGAGQHHMMGIYLQRSWIVDFITLTILLPCFLFATPIFKLLGEEDTIARAGGYISLWFIPFCYNFVFSLTIQMFLQAQLKNMIIAWLSIAQLVIHVPVSWLFVYKLNWGLNGAMGALCISSWFLVFGEFIYIFGGWCPNTWKGFTKDAFKDLWPVVKLSVSSGVMVCLELWYNAVLVLLAGYMQNAEVAISAFSICLNINAWEFMISLGFLGAACVRIANELGRGDAKAAKFSIKVLLSTSVIIGVFFWILCLAFGNKIGYLFTSDNKVAETVSDLSLLLAFSILLNSVYPVLSGVAVGAGMQSTVAIVNLCCFYLIGIPVGGLLGYVANLQVKGIWIGMICGVVTQSLTLCFLTWRTDWNEQVAKAAERLSQWYLKSSEESNHNSNHV
;
A
#
# COMPACT_ATOMS: atom_id res chain seq x y z
N MET A 1 -20.20 21.58 -3.40
CA MET A 1 -19.56 20.91 -2.24
C MET A 1 -18.80 19.67 -2.72
N ILE A 2 -17.87 19.83 -3.69
CA ILE A 2 -17.18 18.71 -4.39
C ILE A 2 -15.64 18.88 -4.32
N VAL A 3 -15.14 19.92 -3.65
CA VAL A 3 -13.71 20.26 -3.61
C VAL A 3 -12.95 19.60 -2.43
N VAL A 4 -13.64 18.75 -1.65
CA VAL A 4 -13.06 18.06 -0.49
C VAL A 4 -12.12 16.88 -0.82
N PRO A 5 -12.05 16.27 -2.03
CA PRO A 5 -11.04 15.23 -2.30
C PRO A 5 -9.62 15.77 -2.52
N MET A 6 -9.44 17.04 -2.88
CA MET A 6 -8.13 17.53 -3.39
C MET A 6 -7.07 17.83 -2.31
N ALA A 7 -7.50 18.16 -1.09
CA ALA A 7 -6.57 18.36 0.05
C ALA A 7 -6.01 17.03 0.62
N PRO A 8 -6.78 15.93 0.72
CA PRO A 8 -6.28 14.60 1.05
C PRO A 8 -5.25 14.03 0.06
N GLU A 9 -5.35 14.31 -1.24
CA GLU A 9 -4.50 13.69 -2.27
C GLU A 9 -3.00 14.05 -2.16
N LYS A 10 -2.66 15.17 -1.52
CA LYS A 10 -1.25 15.57 -1.33
C LYS A 10 -0.65 14.96 -0.06
N ILE A 11 -1.49 14.63 0.92
CA ILE A 11 -1.15 13.76 2.06
C ILE A 11 -0.98 12.30 1.60
N VAL A 12 -1.70 11.91 0.53
CA VAL A 12 -1.53 10.61 -0.12
C VAL A 12 -0.13 10.45 -0.70
N VAL A 13 0.54 11.51 -1.20
CA VAL A 13 1.94 11.42 -1.70
C VAL A 13 2.88 10.88 -0.62
N THR A 14 2.94 11.55 0.53
CA THR A 14 3.81 11.12 1.64
C THR A 14 3.38 9.77 2.20
N SER A 15 2.08 9.55 2.37
CA SER A 15 1.55 8.29 2.93
C SER A 15 1.81 7.10 2.00
N SER A 16 1.68 7.28 0.69
CA SER A 16 1.96 6.27 -0.34
C SER A 16 3.45 5.92 -0.37
N MET A 17 4.30 6.95 -0.25
CA MET A 17 5.75 6.75 -0.19
C MET A 17 6.14 5.92 1.04
N MET A 18 5.59 6.25 2.22
CA MET A 18 5.84 5.47 3.43
C MET A 18 5.34 4.04 3.30
N LEU A 19 4.13 3.85 2.78
CA LEU A 19 3.58 2.51 2.54
C LEU A 19 4.49 1.68 1.64
N GLY A 20 4.96 2.25 0.52
CA GLY A 20 5.85 1.55 -0.39
C GLY A 20 7.26 1.33 0.17
N MET A 21 7.84 2.29 0.87
CA MET A 21 9.19 2.13 1.44
C MET A 21 9.21 1.09 2.56
N SER A 22 8.19 1.07 3.40
CA SER A 22 8.06 0.08 4.47
C SER A 22 7.83 -1.34 3.95
N SER A 23 7.21 -1.54 2.77
CA SER A 23 7.00 -2.87 2.19
C SER A 23 8.30 -3.54 1.72
N ALA A 24 9.40 -2.80 1.52
CA ALA A 24 10.71 -3.42 1.31
C ALA A 24 11.17 -4.27 2.51
N THR A 25 10.69 -3.93 3.72
CA THR A 25 10.92 -4.73 4.94
C THR A 25 10.38 -6.14 4.80
N GLU A 26 9.24 -6.31 4.12
CA GLU A 26 8.60 -7.61 3.92
C GLU A 26 9.49 -8.55 3.09
N THR A 27 10.10 -8.03 2.01
CA THR A 27 11.04 -8.78 1.18
C THR A 27 12.30 -9.16 1.97
N LEU A 28 12.93 -8.21 2.65
CA LEU A 28 14.17 -8.43 3.38
C LEU A 28 13.98 -9.40 4.56
N CYS A 29 12.96 -9.16 5.38
CA CYS A 29 12.63 -10.01 6.51
C CYS A 29 12.13 -11.39 6.05
N GLY A 30 11.33 -11.47 4.99
CA GLY A 30 10.84 -12.74 4.46
C GLY A 30 11.95 -13.62 3.92
N GLN A 31 12.86 -13.06 3.12
CA GLN A 31 14.02 -13.82 2.60
C GLN A 31 14.94 -14.27 3.74
N ALA A 32 15.22 -13.42 4.73
CA ALA A 32 16.02 -13.82 5.89
C ALA A 32 15.33 -14.88 6.76
N PHE A 33 14.01 -14.78 6.95
CA PHE A 33 13.24 -15.79 7.68
C PHE A 33 13.27 -17.14 6.95
N GLY A 34 13.02 -17.14 5.64
CA GLY A 34 13.10 -18.33 4.80
C GLY A 34 14.46 -19.03 4.86
N ALA A 35 15.55 -18.25 4.89
CA ALA A 35 16.92 -18.74 4.97
C ALA A 35 17.36 -19.18 6.39
N GLY A 36 16.48 -19.07 7.40
CA GLY A 36 16.81 -19.36 8.79
C GLY A 36 17.72 -18.31 9.47
N GLN A 37 17.98 -17.17 8.81
CA GLN A 37 18.79 -16.07 9.32
C GLN A 37 17.96 -15.14 10.22
N HIS A 38 17.34 -15.71 11.26
CA HIS A 38 16.39 -14.98 12.10
C HIS A 38 16.98 -13.71 12.75
N HIS A 39 18.26 -13.74 13.12
CA HIS A 39 18.95 -12.58 13.72
C HIS A 39 18.95 -11.33 12.81
N MET A 40 18.97 -11.52 11.48
CA MET A 40 18.97 -10.42 10.52
C MET A 40 17.63 -9.68 10.47
N MET A 41 16.53 -10.33 10.85
CA MET A 41 15.20 -9.70 10.77
C MET A 41 15.09 -8.48 11.68
N GLY A 42 15.59 -8.57 12.92
CA GLY A 42 15.61 -7.44 13.85
C GLY A 42 16.53 -6.31 13.39
N ILE A 43 17.61 -6.63 12.67
CA ILE A 43 18.52 -5.66 12.07
C ILE A 43 17.82 -4.95 10.90
N TYR A 44 17.14 -5.68 10.01
CA TYR A 44 16.37 -5.08 8.92
C TYR A 44 15.24 -4.21 9.42
N LEU A 45 14.52 -4.62 10.46
CA LEU A 45 13.48 -3.79 11.06
C LEU A 45 14.06 -2.44 11.53
N GLN A 46 15.20 -2.46 12.23
CA GLN A 46 15.89 -1.23 12.66
C GLN A 46 16.39 -0.39 11.47
N ARG A 47 16.92 -1.02 10.42
CA ARG A 47 17.33 -0.33 9.18
C ARG A 47 16.15 0.35 8.50
N SER A 48 15.02 -0.34 8.39
CA SER A 48 13.79 0.22 7.83
C SER A 48 13.28 1.40 8.66
N TRP A 49 13.30 1.32 10.00
CA TRP A 49 12.97 2.46 10.86
C TRP A 49 13.88 3.66 10.58
N ILE A 50 15.19 3.45 10.46
CA ILE A 50 16.14 4.54 10.15
C ILE A 50 15.81 5.17 8.79
N VAL A 51 15.66 4.35 7.75
CA VAL A 51 15.40 4.81 6.38
C VAL A 51 14.05 5.54 6.27
N ASP A 52 12.99 4.97 6.82
CA ASP A 52 11.64 5.54 6.77
C ASP A 52 11.55 6.81 7.62
N PHE A 53 12.17 6.84 8.81
CA PHE A 53 12.21 8.03 9.65
C PHE A 53 12.96 9.19 9.00
N ILE A 54 14.13 8.94 8.42
CA ILE A 54 14.89 9.96 7.68
C ILE A 54 14.06 10.47 6.50
N THR A 55 13.44 9.57 5.74
CA THR A 55 12.66 9.95 4.56
C THR A 55 11.45 10.79 4.96
N LEU A 56 10.69 10.39 5.98
CA LEU A 56 9.56 11.18 6.46
C LEU A 56 10.01 12.55 6.99
N THR A 57 11.17 12.62 7.63
CA THR A 57 11.75 13.89 8.09
C THR A 57 12.10 14.81 6.90
N ILE A 58 12.63 14.26 5.81
CA ILE A 58 12.88 15.01 4.56
C ILE A 58 11.55 15.48 3.93
N LEU A 59 10.49 14.70 4.03
CA LEU A 59 9.15 15.03 3.51
C LEU A 59 8.33 15.92 4.45
N LEU A 60 8.79 16.16 5.69
CA LEU A 60 8.08 16.96 6.69
C LEU A 60 7.69 18.37 6.22
N PRO A 61 8.53 19.11 5.44
CA PRO A 61 8.15 20.40 4.88
C PRO A 61 6.85 20.37 4.06
N CYS A 62 6.49 19.25 3.43
CA CYS A 62 5.24 19.13 2.68
C CYS A 62 4.00 19.31 3.58
N PHE A 63 4.08 18.95 4.86
CA PHE A 63 3.00 19.15 5.82
C PHE A 63 3.02 20.56 6.41
N LEU A 64 4.21 21.06 6.77
CA LEU A 64 4.38 22.37 7.39
C LEU A 64 3.99 23.52 6.44
N PHE A 65 4.31 23.36 5.15
CA PHE A 65 4.02 24.33 4.10
C PHE A 65 2.84 23.92 3.23
N ALA A 66 1.94 23.06 3.72
CA ALA A 66 0.79 22.60 2.95
C ALA A 66 -0.11 23.74 2.44
N THR A 67 -0.43 24.74 3.29
CA THR A 67 -1.24 25.90 2.86
C THR A 67 -0.63 26.65 1.66
N PRO A 68 0.63 27.14 1.70
CA PRO A 68 1.22 27.82 0.55
C PRO A 68 1.41 26.89 -0.65
N ILE A 69 1.70 25.60 -0.45
CA ILE A 69 1.77 24.62 -1.55
C ILE A 69 0.40 24.49 -2.23
N PHE A 70 -0.70 24.42 -1.48
CA PHE A 70 -2.05 24.30 -2.04
C PHE A 70 -2.44 25.56 -2.82
N LYS A 71 -2.13 26.74 -2.29
CA LYS A 71 -2.31 28.01 -3.01
C LYS A 71 -1.52 28.08 -4.31
N LEU A 72 -0.26 27.64 -4.29
CA LEU A 72 0.60 27.61 -5.47
C LEU A 72 0.03 26.70 -6.56
N LEU A 73 -0.64 25.62 -6.15
CA LEU A 73 -1.30 24.67 -7.04
C LEU A 73 -2.69 25.15 -7.51
N GLY A 74 -3.11 26.36 -7.16
CA GLY A 74 -4.35 26.99 -7.65
C GLY A 74 -5.59 26.76 -6.77
N GLU A 75 -5.45 26.20 -5.57
CA GLU A 75 -6.57 26.02 -4.65
C GLU A 75 -7.08 27.35 -4.09
N GLU A 76 -8.40 27.42 -3.84
CA GLU A 76 -9.03 28.56 -3.17
C GLU A 76 -8.43 28.76 -1.76
N ASP A 77 -8.27 30.01 -1.31
CA ASP A 77 -7.64 30.34 -0.03
C ASP A 77 -8.30 29.65 1.17
N THR A 78 -9.63 29.54 1.18
CA THR A 78 -10.40 28.90 2.25
C THR A 78 -10.07 27.40 2.36
N ILE A 79 -10.02 26.71 1.21
CA ILE A 79 -9.71 25.28 1.09
C ILE A 79 -8.25 25.02 1.40
N ALA A 80 -7.35 25.84 0.86
CA ALA A 80 -5.92 25.73 1.10
C ALA A 80 -5.57 25.85 2.60
N ARG A 81 -6.21 26.79 3.32
CA ARG A 81 -6.02 26.95 4.77
C ARG A 81 -6.57 25.76 5.56
N ALA A 82 -7.76 25.26 5.20
CA ALA A 82 -8.34 24.09 5.84
C ALA A 82 -7.47 22.84 5.64
N GLY A 83 -6.99 22.61 4.41
CA GLY A 83 -6.10 21.51 4.08
C GLY A 83 -4.75 21.61 4.79
N GLY A 84 -4.16 22.81 4.89
CA GLY A 84 -2.93 23.01 5.63
C GLY A 84 -3.08 22.78 7.13
N TYR A 85 -4.21 23.17 7.71
CA TYR A 85 -4.53 22.87 9.11
C TYR A 85 -4.63 21.35 9.35
N ILE A 86 -5.34 20.61 8.49
CA ILE A 86 -5.45 19.15 8.56
C ILE A 86 -4.07 18.50 8.39
N SER A 87 -3.24 19.02 7.49
CA SER A 87 -1.90 18.46 7.20
C SER A 87 -1.00 18.40 8.44
N LEU A 88 -1.12 19.36 9.36
CA LEU A 88 -0.36 19.35 10.62
C LEU A 88 -0.74 18.18 11.53
N TRP A 89 -2.03 17.81 11.58
CA TRP A 89 -2.49 16.64 12.33
C TRP A 89 -2.03 15.32 11.71
N PHE A 90 -1.75 15.31 10.41
CA PHE A 90 -1.21 14.14 9.73
C PHE A 90 0.27 13.89 10.04
N ILE A 91 1.01 14.84 10.62
CA ILE A 91 2.41 14.64 11.02
C ILE A 91 2.55 13.47 12.00
N PRO A 92 1.94 13.50 13.22
CA PRO A 92 2.03 12.38 14.15
C PRO A 92 1.42 11.09 13.59
N PHE A 93 0.40 11.18 12.74
CA PHE A 93 -0.19 10.02 12.07
C PHE A 93 0.79 9.40 11.05
N CYS A 94 1.51 10.17 10.26
CA CYS A 94 2.47 9.61 9.29
C CYS A 94 3.69 9.01 9.99
N TYR A 95 4.16 9.58 11.11
CA TYR A 95 5.23 8.98 11.90
C TYR A 95 4.82 7.63 12.52
N ASN A 96 3.51 7.38 12.68
CA ASN A 96 3.03 6.06 13.05
C ASN A 96 3.42 4.99 12.02
N PHE A 97 3.33 5.29 10.72
CA PHE A 97 3.60 4.33 9.64
C PHE A 97 5.03 3.79 9.64
N VAL A 98 6.00 4.61 10.06
CA VAL A 98 7.39 4.19 10.23
C VAL A 98 7.46 2.95 11.12
N PHE A 99 6.65 2.90 12.18
CA PHE A 99 6.62 1.78 13.12
C PHE A 99 5.58 0.74 12.73
N SER A 100 4.32 1.14 12.53
CA SER A 100 3.22 0.19 12.32
C SER A 100 3.43 -0.68 11.09
N LEU A 101 3.74 -0.08 9.95
CA LEU A 101 3.91 -0.84 8.71
C LEU A 101 5.14 -1.75 8.81
N THR A 102 6.28 -1.24 9.23
CA THR A 102 7.51 -2.05 9.28
C THR A 102 7.44 -3.16 10.32
N ILE A 103 6.82 -2.94 11.48
CA ILE A 103 6.59 -3.97 12.49
C ILE A 103 5.62 -5.03 11.96
N GLN A 104 4.52 -4.63 11.31
CA GLN A 104 3.60 -5.58 10.72
C GLN A 104 4.28 -6.45 9.67
N MET A 105 5.08 -5.86 8.77
CA MET A 105 5.84 -6.61 7.76
C MET A 105 6.87 -7.55 8.41
N PHE A 106 7.52 -7.14 9.50
CA PHE A 106 8.41 -8.00 10.30
C PHE A 106 7.67 -9.17 10.95
N LEU A 107 6.46 -8.95 11.48
CA LEU A 107 5.62 -9.99 12.08
C LEU A 107 5.00 -10.91 11.02
N GLN A 108 4.62 -10.37 9.86
CA GLN A 108 4.08 -11.12 8.72
C GLN A 108 5.12 -12.05 8.11
N ALA A 109 6.36 -11.58 7.93
CA ALA A 109 7.47 -12.39 7.42
C ALA A 109 7.67 -13.70 8.21
N GLN A 110 7.49 -13.65 9.53
CA GLN A 110 7.58 -14.80 10.45
C GLN A 110 6.23 -15.48 10.75
N LEU A 111 5.20 -15.20 9.96
CA LEU A 111 3.86 -15.81 10.03
C LEU A 111 3.07 -15.52 11.31
N LYS A 112 3.38 -14.42 12.01
CA LYS A 112 2.66 -13.96 13.21
C LYS A 112 1.50 -13.01 12.86
N ASN A 113 0.67 -13.38 11.90
CA ASN A 113 -0.41 -12.52 11.39
C ASN A 113 -1.56 -12.31 12.40
N MET A 114 -1.80 -13.29 13.27
CA MET A 114 -2.92 -13.23 14.22
C MET A 114 -2.78 -12.10 15.23
N ILE A 115 -1.58 -11.79 15.70
CA ILE A 115 -1.39 -10.67 16.63
C ILE A 115 -1.69 -9.32 15.94
N ILE A 116 -1.30 -9.16 14.68
CA ILE A 116 -1.61 -7.97 13.88
C ILE A 116 -3.13 -7.79 13.75
N ALA A 117 -3.84 -8.88 13.45
CA ALA A 117 -5.30 -8.87 13.35
C ALA A 117 -5.96 -8.46 14.68
N TRP A 118 -5.52 -9.04 15.81
CA TRP A 118 -6.06 -8.69 17.13
C TRP A 118 -5.78 -7.23 17.51
N LEU A 119 -4.57 -6.72 17.23
CA LEU A 119 -4.22 -5.33 17.47
C LEU A 119 -5.03 -4.37 16.59
N SER A 120 -5.28 -4.74 15.33
CA SER A 120 -6.11 -3.96 14.41
C SER A 120 -7.58 -3.92 14.85
N ILE A 121 -8.12 -5.04 15.34
CA ILE A 121 -9.46 -5.10 15.93
C ILE A 121 -9.52 -4.21 17.19
N ALA A 122 -8.51 -4.31 18.07
CA ALA A 122 -8.45 -3.49 19.28
C ALA A 122 -8.36 -2.00 18.94
N GLN A 123 -7.57 -1.62 17.92
CA GLN A 123 -7.53 -0.26 17.40
C GLN A 123 -8.92 0.22 16.96
N LEU A 124 -9.66 -0.58 16.19
CA LEU A 124 -11.01 -0.22 15.74
C LEU A 124 -11.97 -0.03 16.94
N VAL A 125 -11.93 -0.95 17.91
CA VAL A 125 -12.73 -0.91 19.14
C VAL A 125 -12.41 0.33 19.97
N ILE A 126 -11.18 0.84 19.94
CA ILE A 126 -10.78 2.09 20.61
C ILE A 126 -11.14 3.31 19.77
N HIS A 127 -10.95 3.24 18.45
CA HIS A 127 -11.17 4.35 17.53
C HIS A 127 -12.61 4.85 17.56
N VAL A 128 -13.59 3.94 17.56
CA VAL A 128 -15.01 4.30 17.52
C VAL A 128 -15.46 5.07 18.78
N PRO A 129 -15.23 4.59 20.03
CA PRO A 129 -15.60 5.32 21.24
C PRO A 129 -14.82 6.63 21.42
N VAL A 130 -13.52 6.65 21.11
CA VAL A 130 -12.71 7.87 21.23
C VAL A 130 -13.20 8.93 20.23
N SER A 131 -13.49 8.54 18.99
CA SER A 131 -14.07 9.44 17.98
C SER A 131 -15.42 9.97 18.44
N TRP A 132 -16.30 9.10 18.96
CA TRP A 132 -17.59 9.53 19.48
C TRP A 132 -17.46 10.52 20.65
N LEU A 133 -16.58 10.23 21.60
CA LEU A 133 -16.32 11.08 22.76
C LEU A 133 -15.81 12.45 22.30
N PHE A 134 -14.76 12.47 21.47
CA PHE A 134 -14.09 13.72 21.10
C PHE A 134 -14.95 14.58 20.17
N VAL A 135 -15.62 13.96 19.19
CA VAL A 135 -16.41 14.69 18.20
C VAL A 135 -17.75 15.13 18.79
N TYR A 136 -18.51 14.23 19.42
CA TYR A 136 -19.90 14.52 19.83
C TYR A 136 -20.05 14.94 21.30
N LYS A 137 -19.28 14.36 22.22
CA LYS A 137 -19.44 14.68 23.65
C LYS A 137 -18.62 15.90 24.07
N LEU A 138 -17.38 15.98 23.59
CA LEU A 138 -16.50 17.11 23.87
C LEU A 138 -16.66 18.25 22.85
N ASN A 139 -17.39 18.01 21.75
CA ASN A 139 -17.61 18.97 20.68
C ASN A 139 -16.32 19.55 20.08
N TRP A 140 -15.26 18.74 19.99
CA TRP A 140 -13.97 19.17 19.40
C TRP A 140 -13.98 19.16 17.87
N GLY A 141 -15.08 18.75 17.24
CA GLY A 141 -15.26 18.75 15.79
C GLY A 141 -14.12 18.02 15.07
N LEU A 142 -13.52 18.69 14.07
CA LEU A 142 -12.40 18.16 13.29
C LEU A 142 -11.18 17.79 14.16
N ASN A 143 -10.86 18.59 15.17
CA ASN A 143 -9.73 18.30 16.08
C ASN A 143 -9.97 17.01 16.86
N GLY A 144 -11.24 16.77 17.22
CA GLY A 144 -11.64 15.54 17.86
C GLY A 144 -11.44 14.32 16.96
N ALA A 145 -11.85 14.41 15.69
CA ALA A 145 -11.68 13.34 14.71
C ALA A 145 -10.18 13.05 14.45
N MET A 146 -9.38 14.09 14.22
CA MET A 146 -7.93 13.95 13.98
C MET A 146 -7.18 13.44 15.23
N GLY A 147 -7.56 13.91 16.42
CA GLY A 147 -7.02 13.43 17.68
C GLY A 147 -7.33 11.95 17.92
N ALA A 148 -8.59 11.53 17.67
CA ALA A 148 -8.99 10.14 17.77
C ALA A 148 -8.22 9.23 16.80
N LEU A 149 -8.01 9.68 15.55
CA LEU A 149 -7.19 8.99 14.56
C LEU A 149 -5.75 8.79 15.07
N CYS A 150 -5.11 9.85 15.58
CA CYS A 150 -3.75 9.76 16.09
C CYS A 150 -3.65 8.82 17.30
N ILE A 151 -4.54 8.96 18.28
CA ILE A 151 -4.53 8.15 19.51
C ILE A 151 -4.71 6.66 19.19
N SER A 152 -5.72 6.33 18.39
CA SER A 152 -6.00 4.94 18.01
C SER A 152 -4.85 4.33 17.20
N SER A 153 -4.24 5.08 16.28
CA SER A 153 -3.11 4.57 15.48
C SER A 153 -1.88 4.32 16.33
N TRP A 154 -1.55 5.24 17.25
CA TRP A 154 -0.41 5.06 18.17
C TRP A 154 -0.65 3.96 19.20
N PHE A 155 -1.90 3.71 19.61
CA PHE A 155 -2.23 2.56 20.43
C PHE A 155 -1.79 1.24 19.77
N LEU A 156 -2.04 1.07 18.47
CA LEU A 156 -1.60 -0.11 17.72
C LEU A 156 -0.06 -0.26 17.78
N VAL A 157 0.68 0.83 17.55
CA VAL A 157 2.16 0.83 17.62
C VAL A 157 2.67 0.48 19.02
N PHE A 158 2.04 0.98 20.08
CA PHE A 158 2.41 0.59 21.44
C PHE A 158 2.15 -0.90 21.69
N GLY A 159 1.03 -1.44 21.22
CA GLY A 159 0.74 -2.88 21.30
C GLY A 159 1.77 -3.73 20.57
N GLU A 160 2.19 -3.28 19.39
CA GLU A 160 3.25 -3.91 18.59
C GLU A 160 4.62 -3.86 19.29
N PHE A 161 5.01 -2.72 19.87
CA PHE A 161 6.24 -2.62 20.66
C PHE A 161 6.21 -3.51 21.88
N ILE A 162 5.09 -3.55 22.61
CA ILE A 162 4.92 -4.47 23.76
C ILE A 162 5.14 -5.90 23.29
N TYR A 163 4.55 -6.31 22.15
CA TYR A 163 4.70 -7.66 21.63
C TYR A 163 6.14 -8.00 21.21
N ILE A 164 6.87 -7.07 20.57
CA ILE A 164 8.25 -7.31 20.18
C ILE A 164 9.18 -7.32 21.40
N PHE A 165 9.08 -6.31 22.27
CA PHE A 165 10.00 -6.10 23.38
C PHE A 165 9.69 -6.96 24.60
N GLY A 166 8.46 -7.41 24.77
CA GLY A 166 8.07 -8.34 25.84
C GLY A 166 8.43 -9.79 25.59
N GLY A 167 9.24 -10.08 24.56
CA GLY A 167 9.88 -11.39 24.38
C GLY A 167 9.11 -12.40 23.53
N TRP A 168 8.04 -12.00 22.84
CA TRP A 168 7.29 -12.90 21.94
C TRP A 168 7.96 -13.15 20.58
N CYS A 169 9.08 -12.47 20.31
CA CYS A 169 9.91 -12.62 19.10
C CYS A 169 11.39 -12.95 19.44
N PRO A 170 11.68 -13.98 20.26
CA PRO A 170 13.01 -14.14 20.87
C PRO A 170 14.12 -14.51 19.88
N ASN A 171 13.77 -15.11 18.74
CA ASN A 171 14.73 -15.52 17.70
C ASN A 171 15.00 -14.42 16.68
N THR A 172 14.02 -13.55 16.46
CA THR A 172 14.00 -12.56 15.38
C THR A 172 14.32 -11.16 15.88
N TRP A 173 14.07 -10.87 17.16
CA TRP A 173 14.44 -9.64 17.84
C TRP A 173 15.42 -9.92 18.99
N LYS A 174 16.63 -9.37 18.89
CA LYS A 174 17.71 -9.49 19.91
C LYS A 174 18.03 -8.16 20.61
N GLY A 175 17.17 -7.15 20.42
CA GLY A 175 17.40 -5.79 20.90
C GLY A 175 18.07 -4.90 19.86
N PHE A 176 18.34 -3.67 20.26
CA PHE A 176 18.99 -2.66 19.42
C PHE A 176 20.47 -3.00 19.20
N THR A 177 20.95 -2.82 17.97
CA THR A 177 22.36 -3.06 17.62
C THR A 177 22.91 -1.94 16.74
N LYS A 178 24.22 -1.69 16.84
CA LYS A 178 24.95 -0.76 15.96
C LYS A 178 24.98 -1.25 14.51
N ASP A 179 24.79 -2.55 14.26
CA ASP A 179 24.77 -3.11 12.91
C ASP A 179 23.60 -2.60 12.05
N ALA A 180 22.58 -2.01 12.70
CA ALA A 180 21.50 -1.31 12.02
C ALA A 180 22.00 -0.06 11.25
N PHE A 181 23.15 0.52 11.59
CA PHE A 181 23.69 1.70 10.91
C PHE A 181 24.68 1.34 9.78
N LYS A 182 25.06 0.07 9.64
CA LYS A 182 25.99 -0.40 8.61
C LYS A 182 25.25 -0.78 7.34
N ASP A 183 25.88 -0.54 6.18
CA ASP A 183 25.40 -0.97 4.87
C ASP A 183 23.91 -0.68 4.60
N LEU A 184 23.49 0.57 4.84
CA LEU A 184 22.10 1.01 4.60
C LEU A 184 21.75 1.13 3.11
N TRP A 185 22.74 1.32 2.23
CA TRP A 185 22.50 1.64 0.81
C TRP A 185 21.65 0.60 0.06
N PRO A 186 21.87 -0.73 0.20
CA PRO A 186 20.98 -1.72 -0.40
C PRO A 186 19.52 -1.63 0.08
N VAL A 187 19.31 -1.35 1.37
CA VAL A 187 17.96 -1.15 1.94
C VAL A 187 17.33 0.11 1.37
N VAL A 188 18.07 1.23 1.33
CA VAL A 188 17.61 2.49 0.72
C VAL A 188 17.20 2.28 -0.73
N LYS A 189 18.03 1.62 -1.54
CA LYS A 189 17.72 1.37 -2.96
C LYS A 189 16.44 0.54 -3.13
N LEU A 190 16.27 -0.50 -2.32
CA LEU A 190 15.08 -1.35 -2.35
C LEU A 190 13.83 -0.59 -1.88
N SER A 191 13.92 0.13 -0.76
CA SER A 191 12.85 0.95 -0.20
C SER A 191 12.40 2.03 -1.17
N VAL A 192 13.33 2.81 -1.74
CA VAL A 192 12.98 3.85 -2.74
C VAL A 192 12.29 3.25 -3.96
N SER A 193 12.79 2.11 -4.46
CA SER A 193 12.15 1.43 -5.58
C SER A 193 10.72 0.97 -5.26
N SER A 194 10.50 0.48 -4.05
CA SER A 194 9.19 0.04 -3.59
C SER A 194 8.24 1.22 -3.31
N GLY A 195 8.78 2.31 -2.76
CA GLY A 195 8.11 3.61 -2.63
C GLY A 195 7.58 4.13 -3.96
N VAL A 196 8.46 4.20 -4.97
CA VAL A 196 8.07 4.64 -6.33
C VAL A 196 7.02 3.71 -6.94
N MET A 197 7.17 2.40 -6.80
CA MET A 197 6.22 1.41 -7.32
C MET A 197 4.80 1.64 -6.79
N VAL A 198 4.65 1.77 -5.46
CA VAL A 198 3.35 1.99 -4.80
C VAL A 198 2.81 3.39 -5.08
N CYS A 199 3.66 4.42 -5.09
CA CYS A 199 3.26 5.76 -5.49
C CYS A 199 2.67 5.80 -6.90
N LEU A 200 3.29 5.12 -7.87
CA LEU A 200 2.78 5.08 -9.24
C LEU A 200 1.40 4.44 -9.32
N GLU A 201 1.12 3.40 -8.53
CA GLU A 201 -0.19 2.75 -8.41
C GLU A 201 -1.24 3.66 -7.79
N LEU A 202 -0.93 4.29 -6.65
CA LEU A 202 -1.88 5.12 -5.93
C LEU A 202 -2.15 6.44 -6.65
N TRP A 203 -1.13 7.07 -7.23
CA TRP A 203 -1.28 8.32 -7.98
C TRP A 203 -2.01 8.12 -9.31
N TYR A 204 -1.97 6.92 -9.89
CA TYR A 204 -2.75 6.63 -11.09
C TYR A 204 -4.25 6.86 -10.86
N ASN A 205 -4.79 6.32 -9.76
CA ASN A 205 -6.19 6.53 -9.40
C ASN A 205 -6.49 8.01 -9.12
N ALA A 206 -5.61 8.70 -8.42
CA ALA A 206 -5.77 10.14 -8.13
C ALA A 206 -5.81 10.98 -9.42
N VAL A 207 -4.91 10.73 -10.38
CA VAL A 207 -4.91 11.43 -11.67
C VAL A 207 -6.22 11.19 -12.42
N LEU A 208 -6.74 9.96 -12.45
CA LEU A 208 -7.99 9.66 -13.14
C LEU A 208 -9.21 10.31 -12.47
N VAL A 209 -9.26 10.36 -11.14
CA VAL A 209 -10.28 11.09 -10.37
C VAL A 209 -10.22 12.59 -10.69
N LEU A 210 -9.02 13.16 -10.72
CA LEU A 210 -8.80 14.56 -11.06
C LEU A 210 -9.28 14.88 -12.47
N LEU A 211 -8.98 14.03 -13.46
CA LEU A 211 -9.51 14.18 -14.83
C LEU A 211 -11.05 14.13 -14.84
N ALA A 212 -11.66 13.16 -14.15
CA ALA A 212 -13.12 13.09 -14.04
C ALA A 212 -13.72 14.35 -13.41
N GLY A 213 -13.00 15.01 -12.48
CA GLY A 213 -13.39 16.27 -11.83
C GLY A 213 -13.58 17.45 -12.77
N TYR A 214 -12.90 17.48 -13.92
CA TYR A 214 -12.98 18.60 -14.89
C TYR A 214 -14.10 18.47 -15.94
N MET A 215 -15.00 17.48 -15.83
CA MET A 215 -16.04 17.21 -16.83
C MET A 215 -17.32 18.06 -16.64
N GLN A 216 -18.02 18.40 -17.74
CA GLN A 216 -19.31 19.11 -17.71
C GLN A 216 -20.46 18.16 -17.28
N ASN A 217 -21.45 18.67 -16.51
CA ASN A 217 -22.46 17.87 -15.77
C ASN A 217 -21.87 16.96 -14.67
N ALA A 218 -20.86 17.49 -13.98
CA ALA A 218 -19.98 16.79 -13.06
C ALA A 218 -20.68 16.18 -11.83
N GLU A 219 -21.69 16.82 -11.23
CA GLU A 219 -22.11 16.45 -9.87
C GLU A 219 -22.70 15.04 -9.75
N VAL A 220 -23.66 14.67 -10.61
CA VAL A 220 -24.29 13.34 -10.57
C VAL A 220 -23.29 12.25 -10.98
N ALA A 221 -22.56 12.47 -12.07
CA ALA A 221 -21.60 11.49 -12.60
C ALA A 221 -20.40 11.29 -11.66
N ILE A 222 -19.86 12.36 -11.07
CA ILE A 222 -18.77 12.28 -10.09
C ILE A 222 -19.26 11.64 -8.79
N SER A 223 -20.47 11.96 -8.33
CA SER A 223 -21.04 11.33 -7.13
C SER A 223 -21.19 9.82 -7.33
N ALA A 224 -21.74 9.39 -8.47
CA ALA A 224 -21.85 7.99 -8.83
C ALA A 224 -20.47 7.31 -8.97
N PHE A 225 -19.51 7.98 -9.63
CA PHE A 225 -18.14 7.51 -9.76
C PHE A 225 -17.48 7.29 -8.40
N SER A 226 -17.65 8.24 -7.48
CA SER A 226 -17.10 8.19 -6.12
C SER A 226 -17.70 7.03 -5.33
N ILE A 227 -19.01 6.76 -5.46
CA ILE A 227 -19.65 5.58 -4.86
C ILE A 227 -19.01 4.30 -5.40
N CYS A 228 -18.88 4.17 -6.72
CA CYS A 228 -18.27 2.99 -7.33
C CYS A 228 -16.79 2.84 -6.91
N LEU A 229 -16.02 3.92 -6.83
CA LEU A 229 -14.63 3.88 -6.36
C LEU A 229 -14.53 3.47 -4.88
N ASN A 230 -15.47 3.87 -4.02
CA ASN A 230 -15.52 3.41 -2.63
C ASN A 230 -15.77 1.89 -2.56
N ILE A 231 -16.72 1.38 -3.34
CA ILE A 231 -16.98 -0.07 -3.42
C ILE A 231 -15.73 -0.81 -3.91
N ASN A 232 -15.09 -0.30 -4.96
CA ASN A 232 -13.84 -0.85 -5.49
C ASN A 232 -12.73 -0.83 -4.43
N ALA A 233 -12.60 0.26 -3.65
CA ALA A 233 -11.60 0.37 -2.60
C ALA A 233 -11.82 -0.64 -1.47
N TRP A 234 -13.08 -0.94 -1.09
CA TRP A 234 -13.38 -1.95 -0.08
C TRP A 234 -12.95 -3.36 -0.51
N GLU A 235 -13.26 -3.74 -1.75
CA GLU A 235 -12.80 -5.01 -2.31
C GLU A 235 -11.28 -5.04 -2.46
N PHE A 236 -10.68 -3.92 -2.89
CA PHE A 236 -9.25 -3.82 -3.07
C PHE A 236 -8.46 -4.07 -1.79
N MET A 237 -9.02 -3.81 -0.59
CA MET A 237 -8.37 -4.17 0.68
C MET A 237 -8.15 -5.68 0.83
N ILE A 238 -9.04 -6.52 0.29
CA ILE A 238 -8.87 -7.97 0.24
C ILE A 238 -7.70 -8.31 -0.67
N SER A 239 -7.65 -7.65 -1.84
CA SER A 239 -6.60 -7.84 -2.84
C SER A 239 -5.23 -7.37 -2.35
N LEU A 240 -5.16 -6.29 -1.56
CA LEU A 240 -3.94 -5.89 -0.82
C LEU A 240 -3.50 -6.94 0.20
N GLY A 241 -4.44 -7.58 0.89
CA GLY A 241 -4.14 -8.72 1.76
C GLY A 241 -3.48 -9.87 1.01
N PHE A 242 -3.96 -10.18 -0.20
CA PHE A 242 -3.32 -11.17 -1.07
C PHE A 242 -1.96 -10.74 -1.60
N LEU A 243 -1.76 -9.45 -1.90
CA LEU A 243 -0.46 -8.90 -2.29
C LEU A 243 0.58 -9.16 -1.19
N GLY A 244 0.29 -8.81 0.07
CA GLY A 244 1.19 -9.07 1.21
C GLY A 244 1.41 -10.58 1.43
N ALA A 245 0.35 -11.38 1.41
CA ALA A 245 0.46 -12.84 1.54
C ALA A 245 1.35 -13.45 0.44
N ALA A 246 1.24 -12.96 -0.80
CA ALA A 246 2.09 -13.37 -1.90
C ALA A 246 3.55 -12.94 -1.69
N CYS A 247 3.78 -11.69 -1.28
CA CYS A 247 5.10 -11.18 -0.96
C CYS A 247 5.80 -12.04 0.09
N VAL A 248 5.18 -12.26 1.26
CA VAL A 248 5.72 -13.11 2.34
C VAL A 248 6.02 -14.52 1.86
N ARG A 249 5.06 -15.19 1.21
CA ARG A 249 5.24 -16.60 0.83
C ARG A 249 6.35 -16.74 -0.19
N ILE A 250 6.41 -15.88 -1.21
CA ILE A 250 7.47 -15.93 -2.21
C ILE A 250 8.83 -15.57 -1.60
N ALA A 251 8.91 -14.54 -0.77
CA ALA A 251 10.13 -14.17 -0.06
C ALA A 251 10.65 -15.33 0.81
N ASN A 252 9.78 -15.98 1.58
CA ASN A 252 10.14 -17.11 2.45
C ASN A 252 10.60 -18.33 1.65
N GLU A 253 9.89 -18.73 0.58
CA GLU A 253 10.30 -19.90 -0.21
C GLU A 253 11.60 -19.64 -1.01
N LEU A 254 11.80 -18.41 -1.51
CA LEU A 254 13.07 -18.02 -2.14
C LEU A 254 14.22 -17.99 -1.14
N GLY A 255 14.00 -17.46 0.06
CA GLY A 255 14.98 -17.47 1.15
C GLY A 255 15.37 -18.89 1.57
N ARG A 256 14.41 -19.82 1.57
CA ARG A 256 14.66 -21.26 1.81
C ARG A 256 15.47 -21.93 0.69
N GLY A 257 15.54 -21.29 -0.48
CA GLY A 257 16.16 -21.86 -1.67
C GLY A 257 15.25 -22.82 -2.43
N ASP A 258 13.94 -22.76 -2.23
CA ASP A 258 12.97 -23.68 -2.85
C ASP A 258 12.14 -22.99 -3.95
N ALA A 259 12.71 -23.00 -5.16
CA ALA A 259 12.03 -22.47 -6.35
C ALA A 259 10.73 -23.23 -6.70
N LYS A 260 10.61 -24.52 -6.33
CA LYS A 260 9.40 -25.31 -6.61
C LYS A 260 8.27 -24.91 -5.67
N ALA A 261 8.57 -24.74 -4.38
CA ALA A 261 7.61 -24.23 -3.41
C ALA A 261 7.18 -22.79 -3.71
N ALA A 262 8.08 -21.95 -4.23
CA ALA A 262 7.73 -20.62 -4.72
C ALA A 262 6.68 -20.71 -5.84
N LYS A 263 6.94 -21.49 -6.90
CA LYS A 263 5.98 -21.70 -8.00
C LYS A 263 4.64 -22.27 -7.54
N PHE A 264 4.67 -23.23 -6.62
CA PHE A 264 3.45 -23.78 -6.02
C PHE A 264 2.65 -22.71 -5.27
N SER A 265 3.32 -21.88 -4.47
CA SER A 265 2.69 -20.77 -3.75
C SER A 265 2.02 -19.79 -4.70
N ILE A 266 2.67 -19.40 -5.81
CA ILE A 266 2.08 -18.54 -6.85
C ILE A 266 0.75 -19.12 -7.35
N LYS A 267 0.73 -20.42 -7.69
CA LYS A 267 -0.47 -21.08 -8.21
C LYS A 267 -1.60 -21.07 -7.20
N VAL A 268 -1.31 -21.40 -5.94
CA VAL A 268 -2.32 -21.41 -4.87
C VAL A 268 -2.88 -20.01 -4.64
N LEU A 269 -2.01 -19.01 -4.48
CA LEU A 269 -2.40 -17.62 -4.24
C LEU A 269 -3.26 -17.05 -5.36
N LEU A 270 -2.85 -17.23 -6.62
CA LEU A 270 -3.64 -16.79 -7.77
C LEU A 270 -4.99 -17.51 -7.86
N SER A 271 -5.00 -18.83 -7.67
CA SER A 271 -6.26 -19.60 -7.73
C SER A 271 -7.23 -19.16 -6.64
N THR A 272 -6.77 -19.01 -5.41
CA THR A 272 -7.60 -18.57 -4.28
C THR A 272 -8.09 -17.14 -4.48
N SER A 273 -7.23 -16.22 -4.91
CA SER A 273 -7.62 -14.82 -5.14
C SER A 273 -8.63 -14.70 -6.27
N VAL A 274 -8.42 -15.38 -7.40
CA VAL A 274 -9.37 -15.39 -8.53
C VAL A 274 -10.72 -15.99 -8.14
N ILE A 275 -10.77 -17.05 -7.33
CA ILE A 275 -12.05 -17.61 -6.86
C ILE A 275 -12.83 -16.56 -6.05
N ILE A 276 -12.16 -15.84 -5.15
CA ILE A 276 -12.78 -14.78 -4.35
C ILE A 276 -13.18 -13.59 -5.24
N GLY A 277 -12.33 -13.22 -6.20
CA GLY A 277 -12.62 -12.18 -7.19
C GLY A 277 -13.84 -12.50 -8.03
N VAL A 278 -13.97 -13.74 -8.51
CA VAL A 278 -15.17 -14.22 -9.25
C VAL A 278 -16.41 -14.16 -8.37
N PHE A 279 -16.31 -14.50 -7.09
CA PHE A 279 -17.43 -14.36 -6.15
C PHE A 279 -17.89 -12.90 -6.03
N PHE A 280 -16.99 -11.94 -5.79
CA PHE A 280 -17.35 -10.53 -5.72
C PHE A 280 -17.78 -9.94 -7.07
N TRP A 281 -17.22 -10.42 -8.17
CA TRP A 281 -17.64 -10.07 -9.52
C TRP A 281 -19.10 -10.45 -9.76
N ILE A 282 -19.49 -11.70 -9.47
CA ILE A 282 -20.87 -12.17 -9.57
C ILE A 282 -21.79 -11.37 -8.65
N LEU A 283 -21.36 -11.10 -7.40
CA LEU A 283 -22.12 -10.29 -6.46
C LEU A 283 -22.38 -8.88 -7.01
N CYS A 284 -21.35 -8.24 -7.56
CA CYS A 284 -21.47 -6.91 -8.14
C CYS A 284 -22.38 -6.90 -9.36
N LEU A 285 -22.32 -7.91 -10.23
CA LEU A 285 -23.24 -8.04 -11.37
C LEU A 285 -24.69 -8.29 -10.93
N ALA A 286 -24.90 -9.17 -9.95
CA ALA A 286 -26.24 -9.53 -9.48
C ALA A 286 -26.95 -8.38 -8.76
N PHE A 287 -26.20 -7.56 -8.01
CA PHE A 287 -26.73 -6.46 -7.23
C PHE A 287 -26.43 -5.07 -7.81
N GLY A 288 -25.83 -4.99 -9.01
CA GLY A 288 -25.36 -3.74 -9.63
C GLY A 288 -26.42 -2.66 -9.74
N ASN A 289 -27.67 -3.05 -10.06
CA ASN A 289 -28.79 -2.12 -10.19
C ASN A 289 -29.31 -1.60 -8.83
N LYS A 290 -28.92 -2.23 -7.73
CA LYS A 290 -29.39 -1.89 -6.37
C LYS A 290 -28.28 -1.32 -5.48
N ILE A 291 -27.02 -1.54 -5.83
CA ILE A 291 -25.88 -1.19 -4.98
C ILE A 291 -25.78 0.32 -4.73
N GLY A 292 -26.18 1.14 -5.70
CA GLY A 292 -26.21 2.61 -5.56
C GLY A 292 -27.14 3.08 -4.43
N TYR A 293 -28.25 2.39 -4.20
CA TYR A 293 -29.24 2.76 -3.18
C TYR A 293 -28.75 2.53 -1.74
N LEU A 294 -27.64 1.81 -1.53
CA LEU A 294 -26.99 1.72 -0.22
C LEU A 294 -26.25 3.01 0.16
N PHE A 295 -25.90 3.84 -0.82
CA PHE A 295 -25.09 5.05 -0.63
C PHE A 295 -25.87 6.34 -0.83
N THR A 296 -26.94 6.32 -1.63
CA THR A 296 -27.70 7.53 -1.96
C THR A 296 -29.19 7.27 -2.07
N SER A 297 -29.98 8.27 -1.68
CA SER A 297 -31.43 8.32 -1.89
C SER A 297 -31.81 9.03 -3.19
N ASP A 298 -30.84 9.61 -3.92
CA ASP A 298 -31.08 10.25 -5.21
C ASP A 298 -31.13 9.20 -6.33
N ASN A 299 -32.30 9.07 -6.95
CA ASN A 299 -32.54 8.12 -8.05
C ASN A 299 -31.59 8.35 -9.24
N LYS A 300 -31.25 9.60 -9.59
CA LYS A 300 -30.37 9.89 -10.73
C LYS A 300 -28.95 9.39 -10.48
N VAL A 301 -28.46 9.56 -9.25
CA VAL A 301 -27.13 9.07 -8.84
C VAL A 301 -27.15 7.54 -8.79
N ALA A 302 -28.18 6.92 -8.22
CA ALA A 302 -28.31 5.47 -8.16
C ALA A 302 -28.38 4.81 -9.54
N GLU A 303 -29.13 5.40 -10.48
CA GLU A 303 -29.21 4.95 -11.87
C GLU A 303 -27.84 5.09 -12.58
N THR A 304 -27.12 6.18 -12.33
CA THR A 304 -25.76 6.37 -12.88
C THR A 304 -24.77 5.35 -12.30
N VAL A 305 -24.89 4.97 -11.02
CA VAL A 305 -24.11 3.87 -10.41
C VAL A 305 -24.44 2.53 -11.08
N SER A 306 -25.73 2.26 -11.33
CA SER A 306 -26.17 1.07 -12.05
C SER A 306 -25.53 1.00 -13.45
N ASP A 307 -25.47 2.12 -14.15
CA ASP A 307 -24.82 2.27 -15.45
C ASP A 307 -23.30 2.00 -15.45
N LEU A 308 -22.64 2.22 -14.30
CA LEU A 308 -21.22 1.95 -14.09
C LEU A 308 -20.95 0.55 -13.51
N SER A 309 -21.99 -0.14 -13.03
CA SER A 309 -21.85 -1.41 -12.29
C SER A 309 -21.12 -2.50 -13.08
N LEU A 310 -21.29 -2.55 -14.40
CA LEU A 310 -20.57 -3.50 -15.25
C LEU A 310 -19.06 -3.24 -15.22
N LEU A 311 -18.64 -1.98 -15.36
CA LEU A 311 -17.24 -1.59 -15.31
C LEU A 311 -16.65 -1.85 -13.92
N LEU A 312 -17.40 -1.51 -12.87
CA LEU A 312 -17.03 -1.80 -11.49
C LEU A 312 -16.83 -3.30 -11.25
N ALA A 313 -17.73 -4.13 -11.74
CA ALA A 313 -17.63 -5.58 -11.59
C ALA A 313 -16.34 -6.10 -12.25
N PHE A 314 -16.05 -5.69 -13.49
CA PHE A 314 -14.80 -6.09 -14.14
C PHE A 314 -13.55 -5.54 -13.45
N SER A 315 -13.59 -4.34 -12.87
CA SER A 315 -12.51 -3.83 -12.03
C SER A 315 -12.26 -4.72 -10.81
N ILE A 316 -13.32 -5.12 -10.10
CA ILE A 316 -13.24 -6.07 -8.97
C ILE A 316 -12.61 -7.40 -9.40
N LEU A 317 -13.02 -7.95 -10.54
CA LEU A 317 -12.43 -9.19 -11.05
C LEU A 317 -10.94 -9.02 -11.33
N LEU A 318 -10.53 -7.91 -11.96
CA LEU A 318 -9.13 -7.65 -12.30
C LEU A 318 -8.25 -7.39 -11.07
N ASN A 319 -8.82 -6.78 -10.02
CA ASN A 319 -8.14 -6.59 -8.73
C ASN A 319 -7.74 -7.92 -8.08
N SER A 320 -8.38 -9.05 -8.44
CA SER A 320 -7.99 -10.37 -7.93
C SER A 320 -6.74 -10.98 -8.58
N VAL A 321 -6.17 -10.33 -9.61
CA VAL A 321 -5.05 -10.87 -10.39
C VAL A 321 -3.77 -10.06 -10.19
N TYR A 322 -3.78 -8.78 -10.57
CA TYR A 322 -2.56 -7.98 -10.61
C TYR A 322 -1.89 -7.77 -9.24
N PRO A 323 -2.61 -7.57 -8.11
CA PRO A 323 -1.98 -7.34 -6.82
C PRO A 323 -1.26 -8.59 -6.33
N VAL A 324 -1.79 -9.79 -6.64
CA VAL A 324 -1.12 -11.06 -6.36
C VAL A 324 0.19 -11.14 -7.15
N LEU A 325 0.16 -10.86 -8.45
CA LEU A 325 1.35 -10.90 -9.31
C LEU A 325 2.39 -9.84 -8.91
N SER A 326 1.92 -8.65 -8.51
CA SER A 326 2.76 -7.59 -7.95
C SER A 326 3.43 -8.08 -6.67
N GLY A 327 2.67 -8.65 -5.73
CA GLY A 327 3.19 -9.25 -4.50
C GLY A 327 4.20 -10.37 -4.76
N VAL A 328 3.97 -11.22 -5.76
CA VAL A 328 4.93 -12.25 -6.20
C VAL A 328 6.25 -11.62 -6.65
N ALA A 329 6.20 -10.57 -7.47
CA ALA A 329 7.39 -9.87 -7.95
C ALA A 329 8.10 -9.10 -6.81
N VAL A 330 7.35 -8.47 -5.90
CA VAL A 330 7.89 -7.78 -4.71
C VAL A 330 8.60 -8.78 -3.79
N GLY A 331 7.99 -9.92 -3.49
CA GLY A 331 8.62 -10.99 -2.69
C GLY A 331 9.89 -11.57 -3.33
N ALA A 332 9.98 -11.54 -4.66
CA ALA A 332 11.21 -11.88 -5.40
C ALA A 332 12.28 -10.76 -5.37
N GLY A 333 11.94 -9.55 -4.93
CA GLY A 333 12.82 -8.38 -4.96
C GLY A 333 12.91 -7.71 -6.34
N MET A 334 11.83 -7.78 -7.13
CA MET A 334 11.74 -7.22 -8.48
C MET A 334 10.95 -5.89 -8.51
N GLN A 335 10.92 -5.13 -7.40
CA GLN A 335 10.13 -3.90 -7.26
C GLN A 335 10.45 -2.87 -8.34
N SER A 336 11.72 -2.74 -8.75
CA SER A 336 12.11 -1.79 -9.80
C SER A 336 11.50 -2.14 -11.15
N THR A 337 11.41 -3.43 -11.47
CA THR A 337 10.76 -3.91 -12.68
C THR A 337 9.26 -3.61 -12.62
N VAL A 338 8.61 -3.86 -11.48
CA VAL A 338 7.18 -3.56 -11.30
C VAL A 338 6.93 -2.05 -11.41
N ALA A 339 7.79 -1.19 -10.85
CA ALA A 339 7.68 0.26 -10.99
C ALA A 339 7.70 0.70 -12.47
N ILE A 340 8.58 0.10 -13.30
CA ILE A 340 8.63 0.38 -14.74
C ILE A 340 7.34 -0.10 -15.43
N VAL A 341 6.86 -1.30 -15.09
CA VAL A 341 5.59 -1.83 -15.63
C VAL A 341 4.43 -0.90 -15.27
N ASN A 342 4.34 -0.44 -14.02
CA ASN A 342 3.32 0.50 -13.55
C ASN A 342 3.39 1.82 -14.33
N LEU A 343 4.58 2.37 -14.52
CA LEU A 343 4.78 3.58 -15.31
C LEU A 343 4.26 3.41 -16.75
N CYS A 344 4.63 2.33 -17.43
CA CYS A 344 4.21 2.09 -18.80
C CYS A 344 2.70 1.83 -18.91
N CYS A 345 2.17 0.89 -18.13
CA CYS A 345 0.77 0.47 -18.24
C CYS A 345 -0.20 1.55 -17.78
N PHE A 346 0.09 2.26 -16.70
CA PHE A 346 -0.83 3.27 -16.17
C PHE A 346 -0.67 4.63 -16.85
N TYR A 347 0.56 5.09 -17.06
CA TYR A 347 0.79 6.47 -17.52
C TYR A 347 0.93 6.60 -19.04
N LEU A 348 1.43 5.57 -19.73
CA LEU A 348 1.55 5.60 -21.19
C LEU A 348 0.36 4.95 -21.91
N ILE A 349 -0.45 4.14 -21.21
CA ILE A 349 -1.61 3.47 -21.80
C ILE A 349 -2.90 3.91 -21.09
N GLY A 350 -3.01 3.64 -19.78
CA GLY A 350 -4.25 3.88 -19.02
C GLY A 350 -4.74 5.33 -19.07
N ILE A 351 -3.89 6.30 -18.69
CA ILE A 351 -4.21 7.72 -18.69
C ILE A 351 -4.54 8.23 -20.12
N PRO A 352 -3.71 8.00 -21.15
CA PRO A 352 -4.02 8.44 -22.51
C PRO A 352 -5.33 7.85 -23.06
N VAL A 353 -5.58 6.55 -22.86
CA VAL A 353 -6.83 5.90 -23.29
C VAL A 353 -8.03 6.50 -22.54
N GLY A 354 -7.90 6.71 -21.23
CA GLY A 354 -8.93 7.33 -20.41
C GLY A 354 -9.25 8.75 -20.87
N GLY A 355 -8.23 9.57 -21.13
CA GLY A 355 -8.40 10.93 -21.63
C GLY A 355 -9.02 10.97 -23.04
N LEU A 356 -8.57 10.12 -23.95
CA LEU A 356 -9.14 10.01 -25.30
C LEU A 356 -10.63 9.63 -25.24
N LEU A 357 -10.97 8.57 -24.50
CA LEU A 357 -12.35 8.10 -24.40
C LEU A 357 -13.24 9.08 -23.63
N GLY A 358 -12.73 9.64 -22.54
CA GLY A 358 -13.46 10.56 -21.67
C GLY A 358 -13.79 11.88 -22.36
N TYR A 359 -12.81 12.54 -22.99
CA TYR A 359 -12.96 13.88 -23.56
C TYR A 359 -13.19 13.90 -25.07
N VAL A 360 -12.50 13.05 -25.84
CA VAL A 360 -12.60 13.09 -27.32
C VAL A 360 -13.79 12.27 -27.80
N ALA A 361 -13.97 11.05 -27.27
CA ALA A 361 -15.11 10.19 -27.59
C ALA A 361 -16.39 10.53 -26.79
N ASN A 362 -16.34 11.56 -25.93
CA ASN A 362 -17.45 12.01 -25.10
C ASN A 362 -18.08 10.91 -24.20
N LEU A 363 -17.30 9.89 -23.82
CA LEU A 363 -17.76 8.85 -22.88
C LEU A 363 -17.66 9.30 -21.41
N GLN A 364 -17.16 10.51 -21.15
CA GLN A 364 -17.05 11.11 -19.83
C GLN A 364 -16.40 10.13 -18.81
N VAL A 365 -17.00 9.99 -17.63
CA VAL A 365 -16.55 9.10 -16.55
C VAL A 365 -16.42 7.64 -16.99
N LYS A 366 -17.32 7.15 -17.87
CA LYS A 366 -17.22 5.78 -18.43
C LYS A 366 -15.91 5.63 -19.22
N GLY A 367 -15.54 6.64 -20.01
CA GLY A 367 -14.29 6.67 -20.75
C GLY A 367 -13.05 6.62 -19.85
N ILE A 368 -13.04 7.41 -18.77
CA ILE A 368 -11.96 7.41 -17.77
C ILE A 368 -11.84 6.03 -17.10
N TRP A 369 -12.96 5.43 -16.71
CA TRP A 369 -12.99 4.10 -16.09
C TRP A 369 -12.49 3.02 -17.06
N ILE A 370 -12.86 3.08 -18.33
CA ILE A 370 -12.34 2.17 -19.35
C ILE A 370 -10.82 2.32 -19.47
N GLY A 371 -10.30 3.55 -19.48
CA GLY A 371 -8.85 3.81 -19.39
C GLY A 371 -8.21 3.16 -18.16
N MET A 372 -8.86 3.27 -17.00
CA MET A 372 -8.43 2.62 -15.75
C MET A 372 -8.25 1.10 -15.96
N ILE A 373 -9.28 0.46 -16.49
CA ILE A 373 -9.31 -0.98 -16.79
C ILE A 373 -8.23 -1.35 -17.81
N CYS A 374 -8.04 -0.58 -18.88
CA CYS A 374 -7.00 -0.84 -19.86
C CYS A 374 -5.59 -0.84 -19.24
N GLY A 375 -5.31 0.12 -18.35
CA GLY A 375 -4.06 0.13 -17.59
C GLY A 375 -3.88 -1.12 -16.73
N VAL A 376 -4.91 -1.51 -15.98
CA VAL A 376 -4.88 -2.71 -15.12
C VAL A 376 -4.75 -4.01 -15.93
N VAL A 377 -5.46 -4.14 -17.05
CA VAL A 377 -5.39 -5.31 -17.94
C VAL A 377 -3.99 -5.45 -18.52
N THR A 378 -3.43 -4.36 -19.07
CA THR A 378 -2.08 -4.39 -19.66
C THR A 378 -1.01 -4.68 -18.60
N GLN A 379 -1.14 -4.13 -17.39
CA GLN A 379 -0.26 -4.44 -16.25
C GLN A 379 -0.39 -5.92 -15.87
N SER A 380 -1.61 -6.43 -15.71
CA SER A 380 -1.89 -7.85 -15.37
C SER A 380 -1.25 -8.81 -16.37
N LEU A 381 -1.41 -8.54 -17.67
CA LEU A 381 -0.82 -9.35 -18.74
C LEU A 381 0.71 -9.30 -18.70
N THR A 382 1.28 -8.11 -18.49
CA THR A 382 2.73 -7.91 -18.42
C THR A 382 3.34 -8.62 -17.21
N LEU A 383 2.72 -8.50 -16.04
CA LEU A 383 3.17 -9.20 -14.83
C LEU A 383 2.98 -10.72 -14.95
N CYS A 384 1.90 -11.19 -15.57
CA CYS A 384 1.70 -12.62 -15.83
C CYS A 384 2.80 -13.17 -16.74
N PHE A 385 3.11 -12.45 -17.83
CA PHE A 385 4.20 -12.80 -18.72
C PHE A 385 5.56 -12.79 -17.99
N LEU A 386 5.82 -11.76 -17.18
CA LEU A 386 7.03 -11.66 -16.36
C LEU A 386 7.15 -12.87 -15.42
N THR A 387 6.13 -13.16 -14.64
CA THR A 387 6.08 -14.32 -13.72
C THR A 387 6.31 -15.65 -14.44
N TRP A 388 5.74 -15.82 -15.63
CA TRP A 388 5.92 -17.02 -16.45
C TRP A 388 7.34 -17.16 -17.00
N ARG A 389 7.96 -16.05 -17.41
CA ARG A 389 9.33 -16.01 -17.95
C ARG A 389 10.43 -16.06 -16.91
N THR A 390 10.14 -15.67 -15.66
CA THR A 390 11.13 -15.65 -14.58
C THR A 390 11.70 -17.05 -14.32
N ASP A 391 13.03 -17.16 -14.39
CA ASP A 391 13.73 -18.32 -13.84
C ASP A 391 13.77 -18.23 -12.32
N TRP A 392 12.95 -19.06 -11.67
CA TRP A 392 12.84 -19.09 -10.22
C TRP A 392 14.08 -19.65 -9.53
N ASN A 393 14.92 -20.43 -10.20
CA ASN A 393 16.20 -20.87 -9.64
C ASN A 393 17.21 -19.70 -9.61
N GLU A 394 17.19 -18.85 -10.64
CA GLU A 394 17.98 -17.63 -10.67
C GLU A 394 17.54 -16.66 -9.56
N GLN A 395 16.23 -16.54 -9.30
CA GLN A 395 15.72 -15.72 -8.20
C GLN A 395 16.13 -16.24 -6.83
N VAL A 396 16.17 -17.57 -6.64
CA VAL A 396 16.75 -18.20 -5.45
C VAL A 396 18.22 -17.79 -5.29
N ALA A 397 19.02 -17.89 -6.36
CA ALA A 397 20.43 -17.49 -6.32
C ALA A 397 20.60 -16.01 -5.96
N LYS A 398 19.79 -15.12 -6.53
CA LYS A 398 19.79 -13.67 -6.21
C LYS A 398 19.36 -13.38 -4.77
N ALA A 399 18.41 -14.13 -4.23
CA ALA A 399 18.00 -14.01 -2.83
C ALA A 399 19.15 -14.45 -1.89
N ALA A 400 19.82 -15.56 -2.21
CA ALA A 400 20.99 -16.03 -1.47
C ALA A 400 22.16 -15.04 -1.55
N GLU A 401 22.45 -14.47 -2.73
CA GLU A 401 23.49 -13.46 -2.92
C GLU A 401 23.24 -12.24 -2.05
N ARG A 402 22.00 -11.70 -2.10
CA ARG A 402 21.57 -10.61 -1.22
C ARG A 402 21.91 -10.94 0.22
N LEU A 403 21.41 -12.07 0.73
CA LEU A 403 21.66 -12.53 2.11
C LEU A 403 23.16 -12.67 2.45
N SER A 404 23.96 -13.18 1.53
CA SER A 404 25.39 -13.46 1.74
C SER A 404 26.25 -12.20 1.89
N GLN A 405 25.87 -11.08 1.24
CA GLN A 405 26.58 -9.80 1.36
C GLN A 405 26.63 -9.33 2.82
N TRP A 406 25.62 -9.69 3.62
CA TRP A 406 25.56 -9.32 5.04
C TRP A 406 26.18 -10.36 5.98
N TYR A 407 26.27 -11.63 5.55
CA TYR A 407 26.90 -12.70 6.33
C TYR A 407 28.44 -12.65 6.28
N LEU A 408 29.03 -12.42 5.09
CA LEU A 408 30.49 -12.38 4.94
C LEU A 408 31.10 -11.25 5.80
N LYS A 409 30.47 -10.07 5.83
CA LYS A 409 30.91 -8.96 6.66
C LYS A 409 30.76 -9.19 8.17
N SER A 410 29.68 -9.84 8.63
CA SER A 410 29.52 -10.12 10.07
C SER A 410 30.58 -11.10 10.57
N SER A 411 30.97 -12.08 9.73
CA SER A 411 32.06 -13.00 10.04
C SER A 411 33.44 -12.32 10.08
N GLU A 412 33.73 -11.42 9.13
CA GLU A 412 34.97 -10.64 9.10
C GLU A 412 35.09 -9.70 10.32
N GLU A 413 34.01 -8.99 10.68
CA GLU A 413 34.00 -8.12 11.87
C GLU A 413 34.09 -8.91 13.18
N SER A 414 33.49 -10.09 13.27
CA SER A 414 33.65 -10.97 14.44
C SER A 414 35.09 -11.49 14.58
N ASN A 415 35.76 -11.80 13.47
CA ASN A 415 37.16 -12.25 13.45
C ASN A 415 38.13 -11.11 13.72
N HIS A 416 37.80 -9.87 13.35
CA HIS A 416 38.63 -8.72 13.67
C HIS A 416 38.55 -8.32 15.15
N ASN A 417 37.37 -8.47 15.78
CA ASN A 417 37.19 -8.21 17.21
C ASN A 417 37.75 -9.32 18.11
N SER A 418 37.80 -10.57 17.65
CA SER A 418 38.44 -11.67 18.41
C SER A 418 39.97 -11.65 18.36
N ASN A 419 40.57 -11.02 17.34
CA ASN A 419 42.03 -10.88 17.21
C ASN A 419 42.62 -9.68 17.96
N HIS A 420 41.79 -8.91 18.69
CA HIS A 420 42.20 -7.75 19.49
C HIS A 420 41.93 -7.91 21.00
N VAL A 421 41.72 -9.14 21.48
CA VAL A 421 41.60 -9.46 22.92
C VAL A 421 42.85 -10.15 23.43
#